data_AF-A0A7S1TQR7-F1
#
_entry.id   AF-A0A7S1TQR7-F1
#
_cell.length_a   1.000
_cell.length_b   1.000
_cell.length_c   1.000
_cell.angle_alpha   90.00
_cell.angle_beta   90.00
_cell.angle_gamma   90.00
#
_symmetry.space_group_name_H-M   'P 1'
#
loop_
_entity.id
_entity.type
_entity.pdbx_description
1 polymer ?
#
loop_
_entity_poly.entity_id
_entity_poly.type
_entity_poly.pdbx_seq_one_letter_code
_entity_poly.pdbx_strand_id
1 'polypeptide(L)'
;AAAAGGGGGRPGEAVVPADVLLLSGGAIVNEAMLTGESVPQLKEALPEGLGPSDALAWGGEGGAPQARLQRSLLLGGTTILQANPGGGNGGGLKAPAKLGPHARAHSADELSPPDRGCPALVLSTGFGSAQGRLTLTLMFASERVTAASAESVVFICLLVLVALGAAGVVLRAGWADASRNRYKLVLHCIMIVTSVVPPELPMELSLAVTNSLQKLMGAFIFCTEPFRIPFAGLVSVCAFDKTGTLTSDRMICVGVVGCGGDGDGDGETKAEAPAAAQLD
;
A
#
# COMPACT_ATOMS: atom_id res chain seq x y z
N ALA A 1 1.77 9.76 -27.80
CA ALA A 1 3.08 9.08 -27.67
C ALA A 1 3.14 8.39 -26.32
N ALA A 2 3.23 7.06 -26.31
CA ALA A 2 3.29 6.25 -25.11
C ALA A 2 4.34 6.82 -24.14
N ALA A 3 3.90 7.18 -22.94
CA ALA A 3 4.78 7.54 -21.84
C ALA A 3 5.56 6.29 -21.42
N ALA A 4 6.67 6.04 -22.13
CA ALA A 4 7.75 5.19 -21.66
C ALA A 4 8.48 5.94 -20.53
N GLY A 5 7.81 6.06 -19.39
CA GLY A 5 8.39 6.48 -18.12
C GLY A 5 8.59 5.23 -17.28
N GLY A 6 9.84 4.92 -16.96
CA GLY A 6 10.25 3.72 -16.25
C GLY A 6 9.50 3.48 -14.95
N GLY A 7 8.64 2.46 -14.97
CA GLY A 7 8.10 1.76 -13.82
C GLY A 7 7.81 0.34 -14.31
N GLY A 8 8.19 -0.69 -13.56
CA GLY A 8 8.18 -2.10 -13.96
C GLY A 8 6.79 -2.69 -14.20
N GLY A 9 6.05 -2.16 -15.17
CA GLY A 9 4.79 -2.70 -15.68
C GLY A 9 5.05 -3.74 -16.77
N ARG A 10 4.18 -4.76 -16.82
CA ARG A 10 4.21 -5.81 -17.84
C ARG A 10 4.06 -5.21 -19.25
N PRO A 11 4.72 -5.77 -20.28
CA PRO A 11 4.64 -5.24 -21.64
C PRO A 11 3.19 -5.30 -22.15
N GLY A 12 2.55 -4.13 -22.28
CA GLY A 12 1.19 -3.98 -22.82
C GLY A 12 0.18 -3.28 -21.91
N GLU A 13 0.48 -3.07 -20.63
CA GLU A 13 -0.41 -2.34 -19.71
C GLU A 13 -0.10 -0.84 -19.71
N ALA A 14 -1.02 -0.03 -20.22
CA ALA A 14 -0.90 1.42 -20.22
C ALA A 14 -1.33 1.98 -18.85
N VAL A 15 -0.36 2.38 -18.02
CA VAL A 15 -0.62 2.97 -16.70
C VAL A 15 -0.84 4.48 -16.83
N VAL A 16 -1.82 5.01 -16.09
CA VAL A 16 -2.07 6.44 -16.01
C VAL A 16 -0.92 7.12 -15.23
N PRO A 17 -0.19 8.08 -15.81
CA PRO A 17 1.03 8.63 -15.20
C PRO A 17 0.78 9.67 -14.09
N ALA A 18 -0.42 10.25 -14.02
CA ALA A 18 -0.78 11.33 -13.10
C ALA A 18 -2.29 11.34 -12.86
N ASP A 19 -2.77 12.12 -11.90
CA ASP A 19 -4.22 12.33 -11.77
C ASP A 19 -4.68 13.25 -12.89
N VAL A 20 -5.56 12.76 -13.76
CA VAL A 20 -6.00 13.46 -14.97
C VAL A 20 -7.52 13.47 -15.10
N LEU A 21 -8.03 14.59 -15.63
CA LEU A 21 -9.43 14.79 -15.96
C LEU A 21 -9.66 14.56 -17.45
N LEU A 22 -10.58 13.67 -17.79
CA LEU A 22 -10.91 13.35 -19.18
C LEU A 22 -11.71 14.49 -19.83
N LEU A 23 -11.20 15.06 -20.93
CA LEU A 23 -11.83 16.17 -21.64
C LEU A 23 -12.70 15.71 -22.82
N SER A 24 -12.32 14.62 -23.48
CA SER A 24 -13.09 14.03 -24.57
C SER A 24 -12.84 12.52 -24.66
N GLY A 25 -13.84 11.77 -25.13
CA GLY A 25 -13.80 10.32 -25.23
C GLY A 25 -14.19 9.59 -23.95
N GLY A 26 -13.85 8.31 -23.90
CA GLY A 26 -14.10 7.44 -22.75
C GLY A 26 -12.95 6.45 -22.56
N ALA A 27 -12.76 5.99 -21.33
CA ALA A 27 -11.76 4.98 -21.01
C ALA A 27 -12.31 3.97 -20.00
N ILE A 28 -11.94 2.71 -20.17
CA ILE A 28 -12.19 1.65 -19.18
C ILE A 28 -10.90 1.47 -18.40
N VAL A 29 -10.96 1.68 -17.10
CA VAL A 29 -9.79 1.65 -16.21
C VAL A 29 -9.96 0.58 -15.14
N ASN A 30 -8.85 -0.08 -14.82
CA ASN A 30 -8.74 -0.94 -13.65
C ASN A 30 -8.17 -0.12 -12.48
N GLU A 31 -9.02 0.12 -11.48
CA GLU A 31 -8.65 0.84 -10.25
C GLU A 31 -8.39 -0.09 -9.06
N ALA A 32 -8.28 -1.42 -9.27
CA ALA A 32 -8.13 -2.41 -8.20
C ALA A 32 -6.93 -2.12 -7.29
N MET A 33 -5.81 -1.67 -7.88
CA MET A 33 -4.58 -1.35 -7.12
C MET A 33 -4.72 -0.17 -6.15
N LEU A 34 -5.70 0.72 -6.38
CA LEU A 34 -5.88 1.94 -5.58
C LEU A 34 -7.15 1.92 -4.73
N THR A 35 -8.22 1.28 -5.22
CA THR A 35 -9.54 1.24 -4.58
C THR A 35 -9.89 -0.12 -3.98
N GLY A 36 -9.20 -1.19 -4.39
CA GLY A 36 -9.56 -2.57 -4.02
C GLY A 36 -10.79 -3.11 -4.75
N GLU A 37 -11.42 -2.33 -5.63
CA GLU A 37 -12.57 -2.78 -6.41
C GLU A 37 -12.14 -3.64 -7.59
N SER A 38 -12.72 -4.85 -7.70
CA SER A 38 -12.39 -5.79 -8.77
C SER A 38 -13.09 -5.50 -10.10
N VAL A 39 -14.07 -4.58 -10.11
CA VAL A 39 -14.85 -4.24 -11.30
C VAL A 39 -14.18 -3.09 -12.06
N PRO A 40 -13.83 -3.27 -13.34
CA PRO A 40 -13.27 -2.19 -14.14
C PRO A 40 -14.31 -1.06 -14.26
N GLN A 41 -13.84 0.16 -14.11
CA GLN A 41 -14.69 1.35 -14.08
C GLN A 41 -14.69 2.00 -15.46
N LEU A 42 -15.88 2.31 -15.97
CA LEU A 42 -16.05 3.13 -17.17
C LEU A 42 -15.95 4.61 -16.79
N LYS A 43 -15.02 5.30 -17.42
CA LYS A 43 -14.78 6.74 -17.29
C LYS A 43 -15.19 7.46 -18.57
N GLU A 44 -15.87 8.58 -18.40
CA GLU A 44 -16.44 9.37 -19.49
C GLU A 44 -15.97 10.83 -19.39
N ALA A 45 -15.86 11.50 -20.53
CA ALA A 45 -15.49 12.91 -20.56
C ALA A 45 -16.46 13.79 -19.75
N LEU A 46 -15.96 14.95 -19.33
CA LEU A 46 -16.75 15.93 -18.58
C LEU A 46 -18.04 16.30 -19.36
N PRO A 47 -19.23 16.24 -18.74
CA PRO A 47 -20.48 16.57 -19.42
C PRO A 47 -20.50 18.04 -19.88
N GLU A 48 -21.09 18.29 -21.05
CA GLU A 48 -21.25 19.63 -21.62
C GLU A 48 -21.96 20.56 -20.63
N GLY A 49 -21.25 21.60 -20.16
CA GLY A 49 -21.78 22.60 -19.23
C GLY A 49 -21.05 22.69 -17.89
N LEU A 50 -20.18 21.74 -17.54
CA LEU A 50 -19.25 21.88 -16.42
C LEU A 50 -17.92 22.45 -16.93
N GLY A 51 -17.47 23.58 -16.39
CA GLY A 51 -16.20 24.16 -16.78
C GLY A 51 -15.01 23.41 -16.14
N PRO A 52 -13.81 23.45 -16.74
CA PRO A 52 -12.59 22.98 -16.08
C PRO A 52 -12.36 23.67 -14.73
N SER A 53 -12.84 24.91 -14.59
CA SER A 53 -12.78 25.71 -13.36
C SER A 53 -13.60 25.12 -12.21
N ASP A 54 -14.73 24.48 -12.49
CA ASP A 54 -15.55 23.79 -11.47
C ASP A 54 -14.90 22.45 -11.08
N ALA A 55 -14.19 21.82 -12.01
CA ALA A 55 -13.41 20.61 -11.74
C ALA A 55 -12.12 20.91 -10.95
N LEU A 56 -11.54 22.11 -11.09
CA LEU A 56 -10.41 22.63 -10.31
C LEU A 56 -10.82 23.04 -8.88
N ALA A 57 -12.11 23.17 -8.57
CA ALA A 57 -12.61 23.33 -7.21
C ALA A 57 -12.54 22.02 -6.38
N TRP A 58 -11.83 21.02 -6.89
CA TRP A 58 -11.41 19.83 -6.16
C TRP A 58 -10.62 20.22 -4.91
N GLY A 59 -11.31 20.24 -3.77
CA GLY A 59 -10.73 20.52 -2.46
C GLY A 59 -11.26 21.77 -1.76
N GLY A 60 -12.18 22.51 -2.35
CA GLY A 60 -12.91 23.59 -1.66
C GLY A 60 -14.15 23.06 -0.92
N GLU A 61 -14.44 23.62 0.26
CA GLU A 61 -15.58 23.30 1.16
C GLU A 61 -17.01 23.50 0.56
N GLY A 62 -17.13 23.69 -0.75
CA GLY A 62 -18.44 23.73 -1.42
C GLY A 62 -18.31 23.70 -2.94
N GLY A 63 -18.70 22.60 -3.59
CA GLY A 63 -18.76 22.56 -5.05
C GLY A 63 -19.05 21.19 -5.67
N ALA A 64 -20.16 21.12 -6.42
CA ALA A 64 -20.62 20.08 -7.35
C ALA A 64 -20.82 18.63 -6.80
N PRO A 65 -21.78 17.85 -7.34
CA PRO A 65 -22.01 16.47 -6.91
C PRO A 65 -20.78 15.61 -7.22
N GLN A 66 -19.99 15.35 -6.18
CA GLN A 66 -18.71 14.63 -6.17
C GLN A 66 -18.72 13.34 -7.00
N ALA A 67 -19.86 12.65 -7.05
CA ALA A 67 -20.06 11.42 -7.83
C ALA A 67 -19.97 11.61 -9.36
N ARG A 68 -20.33 12.77 -9.91
CA ARG A 68 -20.27 13.01 -11.37
C ARG A 68 -18.84 13.29 -11.83
N LEU A 69 -18.06 14.02 -11.04
CA LEU A 69 -16.66 14.31 -11.36
C LEU A 69 -15.77 13.06 -11.24
N GLN A 70 -16.11 12.16 -10.31
CA GLN A 70 -15.40 10.90 -10.12
C GLN A 70 -15.43 9.98 -11.35
N ARG A 71 -16.45 10.10 -12.22
CA ARG A 71 -16.55 9.33 -13.48
C ARG A 71 -15.70 9.92 -14.61
N SER A 72 -15.31 11.19 -14.52
CA SER A 72 -14.40 11.84 -15.50
C SER A 72 -12.93 11.82 -15.07
N LEU A 73 -12.66 11.38 -13.86
CA LEU A 73 -11.33 11.34 -13.29
C LEU A 73 -10.64 9.99 -13.53
N LEU A 74 -9.41 10.03 -14.04
CA LEU A 74 -8.48 8.92 -14.00
C LEU A 74 -7.40 9.19 -12.96
N LEU A 75 -7.20 8.24 -12.05
CA LEU A 75 -6.21 8.33 -10.99
C LEU A 75 -4.86 7.79 -11.45
N GLY A 76 -3.77 8.44 -11.03
CA GLY A 76 -2.41 7.98 -11.29
C GLY A 76 -2.17 6.58 -10.70
N GLY A 77 -1.51 5.71 -11.46
CA GLY A 77 -1.23 4.32 -11.07
C GLY A 77 -2.34 3.32 -11.42
N THR A 78 -3.46 3.76 -11.98
CA THR A 78 -4.51 2.87 -12.52
C THR A 78 -4.14 2.40 -13.93
N THR A 79 -4.61 1.22 -14.32
CA THR A 79 -4.30 0.64 -15.64
C THR A 79 -5.45 0.88 -16.62
N ILE A 80 -5.14 1.43 -17.79
CA ILE A 80 -6.11 1.62 -18.87
C ILE A 80 -6.25 0.29 -19.62
N LEU A 81 -7.46 -0.29 -19.59
CA LEU A 81 -7.78 -1.51 -20.33
C LEU A 81 -8.19 -1.20 -21.78
N GLN A 82 -8.96 -0.13 -21.95
CA GLN A 82 -9.43 0.31 -23.27
C GLN A 82 -9.61 1.83 -23.26
N ALA A 83 -9.20 2.48 -24.33
CA ALA A 83 -9.51 3.88 -24.59
C ALA A 83 -10.38 3.96 -25.85
N ASN A 84 -11.49 4.69 -25.77
CA ASN A 84 -12.36 4.98 -26.89
C ASN A 84 -12.21 6.46 -27.25
N PRO A 85 -11.53 6.80 -28.37
CA PRO A 85 -11.45 8.17 -28.82
C PRO A 85 -12.86 8.75 -28.97
N GLY A 86 -13.06 9.97 -28.50
CA GLY A 86 -14.28 10.72 -28.76
C GLY A 86 -14.40 10.97 -30.27
N GLY A 87 -15.07 10.04 -30.96
CA GLY A 87 -15.30 10.13 -32.40
C GLY A 87 -16.17 11.35 -32.70
N GLY A 88 -15.71 12.18 -33.64
CA GLY A 88 -16.37 13.40 -34.09
C GLY A 88 -17.74 13.15 -34.71
N ASN A 89 -18.76 12.98 -33.89
CA ASN A 89 -20.16 13.05 -34.30
C ASN A 89 -20.90 14.06 -33.42
N GLY A 90 -20.91 15.33 -33.85
CA GLY A 90 -21.94 16.30 -33.51
C GLY A 90 -21.85 17.07 -32.18
N GLY A 91 -20.91 16.78 -31.29
CA GLY A 91 -20.77 17.46 -29.98
C GLY A 91 -19.35 17.95 -29.72
N GLY A 92 -18.74 18.64 -30.69
CA GLY A 92 -17.41 19.20 -30.49
C GLY A 92 -17.39 20.10 -29.26
N LEU A 93 -16.35 19.96 -28.41
CA LEU A 93 -16.01 20.96 -27.41
C LEU A 93 -15.93 22.32 -28.13
N LYS A 94 -17.01 23.10 -28.08
CA LYS A 94 -16.91 24.54 -28.23
C LYS A 94 -16.03 24.97 -27.07
N ALA A 95 -14.84 25.47 -27.39
CA ALA A 95 -13.92 26.05 -26.43
C ALA A 95 -14.73 26.89 -25.43
N PRO A 96 -14.48 26.77 -24.11
CA PRO A 96 -15.18 27.59 -23.13
C PRO A 96 -15.00 29.06 -23.53
N ALA A 97 -16.11 29.69 -23.90
CA ALA A 97 -16.14 31.09 -24.26
C ALA A 97 -15.91 31.90 -22.97
N LYS A 98 -14.63 32.10 -22.64
CA LYS A 98 -13.99 33.02 -21.68
C LYS A 98 -12.83 32.33 -20.95
N LEU A 99 -11.77 32.01 -21.68
CA LEU A 99 -10.42 31.95 -21.10
C LEU A 99 -9.74 33.28 -21.46
N GLY A 100 -9.06 33.90 -20.50
CA GLY A 100 -8.64 35.32 -20.53
C GLY A 100 -7.83 35.77 -21.76
N PRO A 101 -7.46 37.06 -21.82
CA PRO A 101 -6.97 37.77 -23.03
C PRO A 101 -5.67 37.25 -23.68
N HIS A 102 -5.13 36.11 -23.25
CA HIS A 102 -3.93 35.46 -23.80
C HIS A 102 -4.15 34.04 -24.37
N ALA A 103 -5.37 33.48 -24.33
CA ALA A 103 -5.64 32.17 -24.91
C ALA A 103 -6.09 32.30 -26.37
N ARG A 104 -5.19 32.00 -27.32
CA ARG A 104 -5.54 31.90 -28.75
C ARG A 104 -6.57 30.78 -28.93
N ALA A 105 -7.73 31.13 -29.50
CA ALA A 105 -8.74 30.18 -29.93
C ALA A 105 -8.21 29.39 -31.14
N HIS A 106 -7.61 28.23 -30.87
CA HIS A 106 -7.26 27.25 -31.89
C HIS A 106 -8.49 26.41 -32.25
N SER A 107 -8.65 26.11 -33.54
CA SER A 107 -9.79 25.40 -34.11
C SER A 107 -9.97 24.00 -33.48
N ALA A 108 -11.23 23.59 -33.32
CA ALA A 108 -11.62 22.31 -32.70
C ALA A 108 -11.04 21.05 -33.39
N ASP A 109 -10.53 21.18 -34.61
CA ASP A 109 -9.91 20.10 -35.40
C ASP A 109 -8.44 19.82 -34.99
N GLU A 110 -7.79 20.75 -34.28
CA GLU A 110 -6.40 20.63 -33.79
C GLU A 110 -6.29 19.92 -32.44
N LEU A 111 -7.41 19.64 -31.76
CA LEU A 111 -7.43 18.97 -30.44
C LEU A 111 -7.56 17.45 -30.52
N SER A 112 -7.66 16.90 -31.74
CA SER A 112 -7.68 15.45 -31.96
C SER A 112 -6.24 14.92 -31.92
N PRO A 113 -5.88 14.10 -30.91
CA PRO A 113 -4.51 13.64 -30.78
C PRO A 113 -4.14 12.70 -31.95
N PRO A 114 -2.89 12.76 -32.44
CA PRO A 114 -2.45 12.02 -33.63
C PRO A 114 -2.49 10.49 -33.44
N ASP A 115 -2.51 10.02 -32.20
CA ASP A 115 -2.60 8.61 -31.82
C ASP A 115 -4.05 8.13 -31.58
N ARG A 116 -5.07 8.93 -31.91
CA ARG A 116 -6.48 8.63 -31.62
C ARG A 116 -6.71 8.30 -30.14
N GLY A 117 -5.95 8.93 -29.25
CA GLY A 117 -6.17 8.88 -27.82
C GLY A 117 -7.32 9.76 -27.34
N CYS A 118 -7.56 9.74 -26.04
CA CYS A 118 -8.51 10.65 -25.38
C CYS A 118 -7.73 11.83 -24.77
N PRO A 119 -8.02 13.09 -25.13
CA PRO A 119 -7.38 14.23 -24.50
C PRO A 119 -7.82 14.36 -23.03
N ALA A 120 -6.86 14.62 -22.15
CA ALA A 120 -7.08 14.78 -20.71
C ALA A 120 -6.24 15.93 -20.15
N LEU A 121 -6.73 16.57 -19.09
CA LEU A 121 -6.07 17.63 -18.36
C LEU A 121 -5.39 17.06 -17.11
N VAL A 122 -4.12 17.37 -16.90
CA VAL A 122 -3.41 16.97 -15.67
C VAL A 122 -3.86 17.85 -14.50
N LEU A 123 -4.34 17.22 -13.43
CA LEU A 123 -4.76 17.91 -12.20
C LEU A 123 -3.65 17.93 -11.15
N SER A 124 -2.96 16.81 -10.96
CA SER A 124 -1.94 16.67 -9.91
C SER A 124 -0.89 15.64 -10.31
N THR A 125 0.37 15.90 -9.92
CA THR A 125 1.53 15.07 -10.25
C THR A 125 2.34 14.74 -9.01
N GLY A 126 3.17 13.69 -9.08
CA GLY A 126 4.07 13.30 -7.98
C GLY A 126 3.34 13.02 -6.67
N PHE A 127 3.85 13.54 -5.55
CA PHE A 127 3.22 13.41 -4.22
C PHE A 127 1.91 14.20 -4.07
N GLY A 128 1.53 15.03 -5.05
CA GLY A 128 0.23 15.69 -5.08
C GLY A 128 -0.90 14.78 -5.56
N SER A 129 -0.60 13.66 -6.23
CA SER A 129 -1.61 12.72 -6.70
C SER A 129 -2.19 11.87 -5.57
N ALA A 130 -3.33 11.21 -5.81
CA ALA A 130 -3.95 10.30 -4.86
C ALA A 130 -2.99 9.18 -4.42
N GLN A 131 -2.39 8.48 -5.39
CA GLN A 131 -1.39 7.44 -5.11
C GLN A 131 -0.15 7.99 -4.39
N GLY A 132 0.34 9.17 -4.80
CA GLY A 132 1.50 9.80 -4.20
C GLY A 132 1.28 10.19 -2.73
N ARG A 133 0.11 10.72 -2.40
CA ARG A 133 -0.29 11.05 -1.01
C ARG A 133 -0.40 9.81 -0.14
N LEU A 134 -0.94 8.71 -0.66
CA LEU A 134 -1.00 7.43 0.06
C LEU A 134 0.40 6.90 0.35
N THR A 135 1.29 6.87 -0.65
CA THR A 135 2.69 6.47 -0.47
C THR A 135 3.40 7.32 0.59
N LEU A 136 3.20 8.65 0.55
CA LEU A 136 3.78 9.56 1.53
C LEU A 136 3.26 9.27 2.95
N THR A 137 1.95 9.04 3.08
CA THR A 137 1.33 8.68 4.35
C THR A 137 1.90 7.37 4.90
N LEU A 138 2.08 6.35 4.07
CA LEU A 138 2.68 5.07 4.47
C LEU A 138 4.13 5.22 4.93
N MET A 139 4.94 6.02 4.22
CA MET A 139 6.34 6.24 4.61
C MET A 139 6.46 6.92 5.98
N PHE A 140 5.63 7.92 6.26
CA PHE A 140 5.68 8.66 7.52
C PHE A 140 4.89 8.03 8.67
N ALA A 141 3.97 7.11 8.39
CA ALA A 141 3.22 6.38 9.42
C ALA A 141 3.99 5.17 10.00
N SER A 142 5.10 4.77 9.37
CA SER A 142 5.86 3.60 9.82
C SER A 142 6.63 3.88 11.13
N GLU A 143 6.18 3.27 12.24
CA GLU A 143 6.93 3.25 13.49
C GLU A 143 8.04 2.20 13.46
N ARG A 144 9.22 2.56 13.96
CA ARG A 144 10.34 1.62 14.11
C ARG A 144 10.04 0.68 15.27
N VAL A 145 10.09 -0.62 15.02
CA VAL A 145 10.05 -1.63 16.08
C VAL A 145 11.47 -1.89 16.55
N THR A 146 11.74 -1.66 17.83
CA THR A 146 13.01 -1.99 18.49
C THR A 146 12.91 -3.30 19.23
N ALA A 147 14.04 -4.02 19.36
CA ALA A 147 14.11 -5.24 20.18
C ALA A 147 13.90 -4.99 21.68
N ALA A 148 14.06 -3.75 22.14
CA ALA A 148 13.77 -3.36 23.52
C ALA A 148 12.25 -3.18 23.71
N SER A 149 11.59 -4.20 24.23
CA SER A 149 10.20 -4.11 24.68
C SER A 149 10.13 -3.58 26.11
N ALA A 150 8.98 -3.01 26.48
CA ALA A 150 8.72 -2.62 27.88
C ALA A 150 8.88 -3.80 28.83
N GLU A 151 8.54 -5.01 28.39
CA GLU A 151 8.70 -6.25 29.14
C GLU A 151 10.17 -6.57 29.42
N SER A 152 11.07 -6.39 28.43
CA SER A 152 12.51 -6.56 28.62
C SER A 152 13.07 -5.57 29.64
N VAL A 153 12.59 -4.32 29.63
CA VAL A 153 13.00 -3.31 30.60
C VAL A 153 12.55 -3.69 32.01
N VAL A 154 11.28 -4.13 32.17
CA VAL A 154 10.76 -4.60 33.47
C VAL A 154 11.56 -5.80 33.98
N PHE A 155 11.88 -6.76 33.12
CA PHE A 155 12.71 -7.91 33.45
C PHE A 155 14.11 -7.51 33.93
N ILE A 156 14.79 -6.62 33.20
CA ILE A 156 16.12 -6.11 33.59
C ILE A 156 16.04 -5.35 34.92
N CYS A 157 15.02 -4.51 35.11
CA CYS A 157 14.82 -3.80 36.38
C CYS A 157 14.65 -4.77 37.56
N LEU A 158 13.88 -5.85 37.39
CA LEU A 158 13.71 -6.88 38.41
C LEU A 158 15.04 -7.56 38.78
N LEU A 159 15.84 -7.94 37.78
CA LEU A 159 17.15 -8.56 38.00
C LEU A 159 18.11 -7.62 38.75
N VAL A 160 18.13 -6.34 38.37
CA VAL A 160 18.96 -5.33 39.04
C VAL A 160 18.54 -5.14 40.50
N LEU A 161 17.23 -5.14 40.81
CA LEU A 161 16.75 -5.02 42.19
C LEU A 161 17.22 -6.18 43.07
N VAL A 162 17.15 -7.41 42.57
CA VAL A 162 17.64 -8.59 43.30
C VAL A 162 19.16 -8.53 43.47
N ALA A 163 19.90 -8.13 42.44
CA ALA A 163 21.35 -7.98 42.50
C ALA A 163 21.79 -6.92 43.51
N LEU A 164 21.11 -5.77 43.56
CA LEU A 164 21.36 -4.73 44.56
C LEU A 164 21.05 -5.21 45.98
N GLY A 165 19.97 -5.97 46.17
CA GLY A 165 19.65 -6.60 47.45
C GLY A 165 20.75 -7.56 47.93
N ALA A 166 21.20 -8.46 47.06
CA ALA A 166 22.29 -9.40 47.35
C ALA A 166 23.62 -8.69 47.61
N ALA A 167 23.98 -7.70 46.78
CA ALA A 167 25.17 -6.88 46.96
C ALA A 167 25.13 -6.10 48.29
N GLY A 168 23.96 -5.58 48.68
CA GLY A 168 23.75 -4.88 49.95
C GLY A 168 23.94 -5.79 51.17
N VAL A 169 23.45 -7.03 51.12
CA VAL A 169 23.67 -8.02 52.19
C VAL A 169 25.15 -8.37 52.31
N VAL A 170 25.83 -8.62 51.19
CA VAL A 170 27.28 -8.92 51.16
C VAL A 170 28.11 -7.74 51.66
N LEU A 171 27.74 -6.51 51.29
CA LEU A 171 28.40 -5.30 51.74
C LEU A 171 28.22 -5.09 53.25
N ARG A 172 27.00 -5.28 53.78
CA ARG A 172 26.69 -5.18 55.21
C ARG A 172 27.46 -6.21 56.03
N ALA A 173 27.47 -7.47 55.58
CA ALA A 173 28.24 -8.54 56.25
C ALA A 173 29.74 -8.28 56.16
N GLY A 174 30.24 -7.82 55.01
CA GLY A 174 31.67 -7.54 54.80
C GLY A 174 32.19 -6.32 55.57
N TRP A 175 31.34 -5.36 55.93
CA TRP A 175 31.71 -4.23 56.78
C TRP A 175 31.82 -4.63 58.26
N ALA A 176 31.02 -5.61 58.70
CA ALA A 176 31.09 -6.10 60.08
C ALA A 176 32.42 -6.82 60.41
N ASP A 177 33.08 -7.41 59.40
CA ASP A 177 34.38 -8.08 59.55
C ASP A 177 35.56 -7.12 59.30
N ALA A 178 36.21 -6.65 60.37
CA ALA A 178 37.35 -5.72 60.29
C ALA A 178 38.65 -6.31 59.68
N SER A 179 38.71 -7.64 59.46
CA SER A 179 39.87 -8.33 58.89
C SER A 179 39.88 -8.37 57.35
N ARG A 180 38.79 -7.95 56.69
CA ARG A 180 38.67 -7.99 55.23
C ARG A 180 39.14 -6.69 54.57
N ASN A 181 39.87 -6.85 53.46
CA ASN A 181 40.27 -5.72 52.63
C ASN A 181 39.05 -5.14 51.88
N ARG A 182 38.75 -3.87 52.13
CA ARG A 182 37.61 -3.13 51.54
C ARG A 182 37.65 -3.13 50.01
N TYR A 183 38.84 -3.13 49.41
CA TYR A 183 38.99 -3.19 47.95
C TYR A 183 38.46 -4.50 47.36
N LYS A 184 38.73 -5.64 48.02
CA LYS A 184 38.21 -6.95 47.60
C LYS A 184 36.68 -7.00 47.76
N LEU A 185 36.15 -6.42 48.84
CA LEU A 185 34.70 -6.38 49.08
C LEU A 185 33.95 -5.61 47.97
N VAL A 186 34.46 -4.44 47.59
CA VAL A 186 33.88 -3.63 46.50
C VAL A 186 33.93 -4.38 45.17
N LEU A 187 35.04 -5.06 44.85
CA LEU A 187 35.13 -5.89 43.65
C LEU A 187 34.10 -7.03 43.65
N HIS A 188 33.88 -7.70 44.79
CA HIS A 188 32.84 -8.73 44.90
C HIS A 188 31.43 -8.18 44.68
N CYS A 189 31.11 -6.98 45.19
CA CYS A 189 29.83 -6.33 44.94
C CYS A 189 29.64 -5.99 43.45
N ILE A 190 30.67 -5.46 42.78
CA ILE A 190 30.63 -5.18 41.35
C ILE A 190 30.42 -6.47 40.55
N MET A 191 31.14 -7.55 40.89
CA MET A 191 30.99 -8.86 40.23
C MET A 191 29.57 -9.42 40.32
N ILE A 192 28.91 -9.27 41.48
CA ILE A 192 27.51 -9.70 41.67
C ILE A 192 26.59 -8.92 40.72
N VAL A 193 26.74 -7.60 40.66
CA VAL A 193 25.92 -6.74 39.79
C VAL A 193 26.19 -7.02 38.32
N THR A 194 27.44 -7.21 37.91
CA THR A 194 27.78 -7.50 36.52
C THR A 194 27.40 -8.92 36.08
N SER A 195 27.34 -9.88 37.02
CA SER A 195 26.94 -11.26 36.69
C SER A 195 25.44 -11.43 36.44
N VAL A 196 24.60 -10.48 36.88
CA VAL A 196 23.14 -10.63 36.77
C VAL A 196 22.61 -10.34 35.37
N VAL A 197 23.35 -9.57 34.56
CA VAL A 197 23.01 -9.30 33.16
C VAL A 197 23.86 -10.21 32.28
N PRO A 198 23.38 -11.42 31.96
CA PRO A 198 24.09 -12.31 31.05
C PRO A 198 24.25 -11.63 29.67
N PRO A 199 25.47 -11.42 29.17
CA PRO A 199 25.69 -10.93 27.80
C PRO A 199 25.20 -11.92 26.74
N GLU A 200 24.83 -13.14 27.13
CA GLU A 200 24.34 -14.21 26.27
C GLU A 200 22.92 -13.96 25.73
N LEU A 201 22.05 -13.24 26.46
CA LEU A 201 20.64 -13.08 26.09
C LEU A 201 20.41 -12.34 24.75
N PRO A 202 21.09 -11.21 24.45
CA PRO A 202 20.93 -10.54 23.15
C PRO A 202 21.51 -11.36 21.99
N MET A 203 22.57 -12.15 22.26
CA MET A 203 23.18 -13.02 21.25
C MET A 203 22.26 -14.18 20.89
N GLU A 204 21.60 -14.79 21.88
CA GLU A 204 20.64 -15.87 21.68
C GLU A 204 19.45 -15.42 20.83
N LEU A 205 18.87 -14.25 21.14
CA LEU A 205 17.77 -13.67 20.36
C LEU A 205 18.20 -13.40 18.92
N SER A 206 19.40 -12.87 18.71
CA SER A 206 19.92 -12.59 17.37
C SER A 206 20.17 -13.87 16.56
N LEU A 207 20.67 -14.93 17.20
CA LEU A 207 20.88 -16.23 16.56
C LEU A 207 19.54 -16.88 16.18
N ALA A 208 18.55 -16.83 17.07
CA ALA A 208 17.22 -17.35 16.80
C ALA A 208 16.56 -16.65 15.60
N VAL A 209 16.64 -15.31 15.55
CA VAL A 209 16.07 -14.51 14.45
C VAL A 209 16.75 -14.79 13.11
N THR A 210 18.09 -14.91 13.08
CA THR A 210 18.83 -15.21 11.84
C THR A 210 18.57 -16.61 11.31
N ASN A 211 18.46 -17.62 12.18
CA ASN A 211 18.06 -18.97 11.78
C ASN A 211 16.64 -18.99 11.20
N SER A 212 15.70 -18.28 11.83
CA SER A 212 14.34 -18.11 11.29
C SER A 212 14.34 -17.44 9.92
N LEU A 213 15.16 -16.39 9.73
CA LEU A 213 15.28 -15.70 8.44
C LEU A 213 15.79 -16.63 7.33
N GLN A 214 16.78 -17.48 7.62
CA GLN A 214 17.27 -18.47 6.65
C GLN A 214 16.18 -19.46 6.22
N LYS A 215 15.34 -19.92 7.17
CA LYS A 215 14.20 -20.80 6.87
C LYS A 215 13.12 -20.09 6.05
N LEU A 216 12.80 -18.83 6.39
CA LEU A 216 11.83 -18.01 5.66
C LEU A 216 12.28 -17.73 4.22
N MET A 217 13.57 -17.43 4.02
CA MET A 217 14.14 -17.27 2.68
C MET A 217 14.03 -18.54 1.84
N GLY A 218 14.20 -19.71 2.45
CA GLY A 218 14.00 -21.00 1.76
C GLY A 218 12.56 -21.23 1.30
N ALA A 219 11.59 -20.53 1.89
CA ALA A 219 10.18 -20.53 1.49
C ALA A 219 9.80 -19.33 0.60
N PHE A 220 10.77 -18.62 0.03
CA PHE A 220 10.57 -17.38 -0.76
C PHE A 220 9.88 -16.24 0.00
N ILE A 221 9.97 -16.22 1.33
CA ILE A 221 9.46 -15.14 2.18
C ILE A 221 10.64 -14.25 2.60
N PHE A 222 10.67 -13.02 2.08
CA PHE A 222 11.75 -12.07 2.35
C PHE A 222 11.34 -11.07 3.44
N CYS A 223 12.01 -11.13 4.58
CA CYS A 223 11.77 -10.20 5.69
C CYS A 223 12.70 -8.98 5.58
N THR A 224 12.13 -7.78 5.53
CA THR A 224 12.89 -6.52 5.56
C THR A 224 13.26 -6.09 6.99
N GLU A 225 12.43 -6.43 7.98
CA GLU A 225 12.63 -6.11 9.39
C GLU A 225 12.67 -7.39 10.25
N PRO A 226 13.86 -7.95 10.53
CA PRO A 226 14.00 -9.28 11.14
C PRO A 226 13.52 -9.34 12.60
N PHE A 227 13.58 -8.24 13.34
CA PHE A 227 13.11 -8.18 14.73
C PHE A 227 11.58 -8.23 14.86
N ARG A 228 10.82 -8.16 13.75
CA ARG A 228 9.37 -8.39 13.76
C ARG A 228 8.98 -9.87 13.76
N ILE A 229 9.89 -10.77 13.40
CA ILE A 229 9.61 -12.20 13.29
C ILE A 229 9.04 -12.79 14.60
N PRO A 230 9.59 -12.49 15.81
CA PRO A 230 9.03 -13.00 17.06
C PRO A 230 7.61 -12.48 17.36
N PHE A 231 7.27 -11.27 16.91
CA PHE A 231 5.94 -10.69 17.13
C PHE A 231 4.85 -11.42 16.35
N ALA A 232 5.19 -12.09 15.25
CA ALA A 232 4.24 -12.90 14.48
C ALA A 232 3.60 -14.01 15.32
N GLY A 233 4.28 -14.50 16.37
CA GLY A 233 3.74 -15.49 17.29
C GLY A 233 2.69 -14.95 18.28
N LEU A 234 2.56 -13.62 18.39
CA LEU A 234 1.63 -12.95 19.30
C LEU A 234 0.36 -12.43 18.60
N VAL A 235 0.24 -12.65 17.29
CA VAL A 235 -0.88 -12.15 16.49
C VAL A 235 -2.17 -12.86 16.90
N SER A 236 -3.19 -12.09 17.26
CA SER A 236 -4.52 -12.60 17.66
C SER A 236 -5.60 -12.38 16.60
N VAL A 237 -5.39 -11.43 15.68
CA VAL A 237 -6.34 -11.05 14.63
C VAL A 237 -5.59 -10.95 13.31
N CYS A 238 -6.09 -11.63 12.27
CA CYS A 238 -5.57 -11.56 10.91
C CYS A 238 -6.60 -10.86 10.01
N ALA A 239 -6.24 -9.68 9.50
CA ALA A 239 -7.02 -9.00 8.47
C ALA A 239 -6.51 -9.43 7.09
N PHE A 240 -7.43 -9.84 6.21
CA PHE A 240 -7.12 -10.20 4.83
C PHE A 240 -7.76 -9.18 3.89
N ASP A 241 -6.98 -8.69 2.93
CA ASP A 241 -7.53 -7.96 1.79
C ASP A 241 -8.16 -8.94 0.79
N LYS A 242 -9.17 -8.50 0.05
CA LYS A 242 -9.87 -9.37 -0.91
C LYS A 242 -9.16 -9.36 -2.25
N THR A 243 -9.14 -8.22 -2.92
CA THR A 243 -8.73 -8.11 -4.33
C THR A 243 -7.21 -8.03 -4.42
N GLY A 244 -6.59 -8.93 -5.18
CA GLY A 244 -5.13 -9.05 -5.26
C GLY A 244 -4.51 -9.90 -4.15
N THR A 245 -5.29 -10.34 -3.15
CA THR A 245 -4.83 -11.23 -2.07
C THR A 245 -5.62 -12.54 -2.03
N LEU A 246 -6.91 -12.51 -1.68
CA LEU A 246 -7.78 -13.70 -1.70
C LEU A 246 -8.27 -14.03 -3.11
N THR A 247 -8.52 -13.01 -3.93
CA THR A 247 -9.00 -13.15 -5.31
C THR A 247 -8.03 -12.48 -6.28
N SER A 248 -7.93 -12.99 -7.51
CA SER A 248 -7.26 -12.26 -8.59
C SER A 248 -8.01 -10.97 -8.92
N ASP A 249 -7.28 -9.96 -9.37
CA ASP A 249 -7.77 -8.69 -9.93
C ASP A 249 -8.31 -8.83 -11.37
N ARG A 250 -8.30 -10.05 -11.93
CA ARG A 250 -8.77 -10.36 -13.28
C ARG A 250 -10.17 -10.96 -13.26
N MET A 251 -11.02 -10.46 -14.15
CA MET A 251 -12.31 -11.10 -14.43
C MET A 251 -12.10 -12.29 -15.36
N ILE A 252 -12.59 -13.46 -14.93
CA ILE A 252 -12.58 -14.70 -15.71
C ILE A 252 -14.03 -15.13 -15.89
N CYS A 253 -14.42 -15.43 -17.14
CA CYS A 253 -15.72 -16.04 -17.40
C CYS A 253 -15.70 -17.50 -16.92
N VAL A 254 -16.50 -17.82 -15.90
CA VAL A 254 -16.56 -19.18 -15.32
C VAL A 254 -17.54 -20.06 -16.11
N GLY A 255 -18.61 -19.50 -16.65
CA GLY A 255 -19.60 -20.24 -17.42
C GLY A 255 -20.85 -19.42 -17.73
N VAL A 256 -21.73 -20.01 -18.53
CA VAL A 256 -23.05 -19.45 -18.88
C VAL A 256 -24.11 -20.34 -18.26
N VAL A 257 -25.09 -19.74 -17.58
CA VAL A 257 -26.24 -20.45 -16.99
C VAL A 257 -27.52 -19.95 -17.66
N GLY A 258 -28.45 -20.86 -17.97
CA GLY A 258 -29.78 -20.51 -18.47
C GLY A 258 -29.97 -20.54 -19.99
N CYS A 259 -29.07 -21.18 -20.76
CA CYS A 259 -29.30 -21.42 -22.19
C CYS A 259 -30.14 -22.69 -22.41
N GLY A 260 -31.36 -22.72 -21.86
CA GLY A 260 -32.34 -23.78 -22.06
C GLY A 260 -33.72 -23.15 -22.22
N GLY A 261 -34.22 -23.11 -23.45
CA GLY A 261 -35.65 -22.92 -23.67
C GLY A 261 -36.37 -24.14 -23.13
N ASP A 262 -37.36 -23.90 -22.27
CA ASP A 262 -38.33 -24.85 -21.69
C ASP A 262 -38.19 -26.31 -22.13
N GLY A 263 -37.69 -27.15 -21.23
CA GLY A 263 -37.63 -28.59 -21.44
C GLY A 263 -36.76 -29.31 -20.41
N ASP A 264 -37.32 -29.47 -19.21
CA ASP A 264 -37.18 -30.62 -18.31
C ASP A 264 -35.76 -31.11 -17.92
N GLY A 265 -35.50 -31.10 -16.61
CA GLY A 265 -34.41 -31.86 -15.99
C GLY A 265 -33.52 -31.02 -15.09
N ASP A 266 -33.63 -31.27 -13.79
CA ASP A 266 -32.68 -30.90 -12.75
C ASP A 266 -31.29 -31.44 -13.07
N GLY A 267 -30.56 -30.74 -13.92
CA GLY A 267 -29.16 -30.97 -14.21
C GLY A 267 -28.36 -29.83 -13.62
N GLU A 268 -27.85 -30.01 -12.39
CA GLU A 268 -26.69 -29.27 -11.91
C GLU A 268 -25.57 -29.42 -12.96
N THR A 269 -25.48 -28.46 -13.87
CA THR A 269 -24.31 -28.30 -14.71
C THR A 269 -23.24 -27.78 -13.77
N LYS A 270 -22.52 -28.72 -13.17
CA LYS A 270 -21.35 -28.49 -12.35
C LYS A 270 -20.39 -27.67 -13.22
N ALA A 271 -20.43 -26.35 -13.04
CA ALA A 271 -19.42 -25.46 -13.59
C ALA A 271 -18.11 -25.87 -12.91
N GLU A 272 -17.36 -26.74 -13.59
CA GLU A 272 -16.03 -27.12 -13.17
C GLU A 272 -15.22 -25.83 -13.16
N ALA A 273 -14.93 -25.33 -11.96
CA ALA A 273 -14.07 -24.18 -11.78
C ALA A 273 -12.77 -24.47 -12.58
N PRO A 274 -12.33 -23.58 -13.48
CA PRO A 274 -11.09 -23.82 -14.19
C PRO A 274 -10.00 -24.04 -13.13
N ALA A 275 -9.36 -25.21 -13.21
CA ALA A 275 -8.26 -25.60 -12.35
C ALA A 275 -7.34 -24.39 -12.21
N ALA A 276 -7.11 -23.99 -10.95
CA ALA A 276 -6.17 -22.95 -10.60
C ALA A 276 -4.93 -23.14 -11.46
N ALA A 277 -4.71 -22.19 -12.39
CA ALA A 277 -3.52 -22.18 -13.22
C ALA A 277 -2.34 -22.30 -12.26
N GLN A 278 -1.64 -23.42 -12.39
CA GLN A 278 -0.40 -23.70 -11.68
C GLN A 278 0.51 -22.49 -11.87
N LEU A 279 0.73 -21.77 -10.77
CA LEU A 279 1.78 -20.78 -10.65
C LEU A 279 3.05 -21.57 -10.37
N ASP A 280 3.89 -21.72 -11.40
CA ASP A 280 5.34 -21.84 -11.24
C ASP A 280 5.95 -20.47 -10.92
#